data_AF-A0A935UWS8-F1
#
_entry.id   AF-A0A935UWS8-F1
#
_cell.length_a   1.000
_cell.length_b   1.000
_cell.length_c   1.000
_cell.angle_alpha   90.00
_cell.angle_beta   90.00
_cell.angle_gamma   90.00
#
_symmetry.space_group_name_H-M   'P 1'
#
loop_
_entity.id
_entity.type
_entity.pdbx_description
1 polymer ?
#
loop_
_entity_poly.entity_id
_entity_poly.type
_entity_poly.pdbx_seq_one_letter_code
_entity_poly.pdbx_strand_id
1 'polypeptide(L)'
;MADLVTHLATAFFWKAATKRPHLTSFVLGVALPDLVGRAPVSALQSLHRHGVTAPDRLVEGIAVLHLPLGFVPVTLALALLFEERARAAVWMNLLGGCFLHLALDLTQHHVGKGYMLLFPLTDWDFELGWIGSEATVPYAPILLPISLMCWAWRRPRGEPEGEGAHAVAPGSERSDGPGSAG
;
A
#
# COMPACT_ATOMS: atom_id res chain seq x y z
N MET A 1 13.44 -9.16 -4.44
CA MET A 1 13.40 -7.71 -4.65
C MET A 1 13.89 -7.06 -3.40
N ALA A 2 15.17 -6.72 -3.39
CA ALA A 2 15.78 -6.07 -2.25
C ALA A 2 15.35 -4.60 -2.14
N ASP A 3 14.68 -4.07 -3.15
CA ASP A 3 14.17 -2.70 -3.27
C ASP A 3 12.75 -2.48 -2.71
N LEU A 4 11.97 -3.54 -2.41
CA LEU A 4 10.62 -3.38 -1.83
C LEU A 4 10.62 -2.50 -0.56
N VAL A 5 11.65 -2.64 0.29
CA VAL A 5 11.80 -1.78 1.48
C VAL A 5 11.96 -0.30 1.10
N THR A 6 12.69 -0.02 0.02
CA THR A 6 12.88 1.35 -0.46
C THR A 6 11.63 1.93 -1.11
N HIS A 7 10.83 1.10 -1.79
CA HIS A 7 9.52 1.51 -2.31
C HIS A 7 8.57 1.83 -1.17
N LEU A 8 8.50 0.97 -0.15
CA LEU A 8 7.69 1.19 1.04
C LEU A 8 8.11 2.47 1.76
N ALA A 9 9.41 2.69 1.97
CA ALA A 9 9.93 3.92 2.57
C ALA A 9 9.54 5.16 1.75
N THR A 10 9.68 5.09 0.43
CA THR A 10 9.24 6.17 -0.47
C THR A 10 7.74 6.41 -0.39
N ALA A 11 6.94 5.36 -0.25
CA ALA A 11 5.49 5.44 -0.05
C ALA A 11 5.15 6.23 1.22
N PHE A 12 5.85 5.91 2.32
CA PHE A 12 5.70 6.62 3.58
C PHE A 12 6.08 8.09 3.45
N PHE A 13 7.20 8.42 2.80
CA PHE A 13 7.60 9.81 2.57
C PHE A 13 6.56 10.58 1.73
N TRP A 14 6.15 10.01 0.60
CA TRP A 14 5.17 10.61 -0.30
C TRP A 14 3.83 10.86 0.41
N LYS A 15 3.33 9.83 1.10
CA LYS A 15 2.05 9.92 1.79
C LYS A 15 2.14 10.80 3.03
N ALA A 16 3.26 10.79 3.75
CA ALA A 16 3.53 11.72 4.84
C ALA A 16 3.42 13.16 4.35
N ALA A 17 3.89 13.51 3.16
CA ALA A 17 3.72 14.86 2.61
C ALA A 17 2.24 15.25 2.39
N THR A 18 1.34 14.28 2.20
CA THR A 18 -0.09 14.54 1.99
C THR A 18 -0.87 14.64 3.32
N LYS A 19 -1.91 15.48 3.37
CA LYS A 19 -2.90 15.49 4.48
C LYS A 19 -3.96 14.39 4.33
N ARG A 20 -3.77 13.42 3.43
CA ARG A 20 -4.84 12.50 3.01
C ARG A 20 -4.94 11.27 3.93
N PRO A 21 -6.15 10.82 4.28
CA PRO A 21 -6.35 9.54 4.96
C PRO A 21 -5.91 8.34 4.10
N HIS A 22 -5.93 7.15 4.70
CA HIS A 22 -5.64 5.86 4.06
C HIS A 22 -4.16 5.59 3.70
N LEU A 23 -3.24 5.88 4.63
CA LEU A 23 -1.83 5.49 4.49
C LEU A 23 -1.67 3.99 4.25
N THR A 24 -2.37 3.16 5.03
CA THR A 24 -2.25 1.69 4.95
C THR A 24 -2.59 1.15 3.57
N SER A 25 -3.69 1.59 2.95
CA SER A 25 -4.05 1.10 1.61
C SER A 25 -3.12 1.63 0.53
N PHE A 26 -2.55 2.82 0.69
CA PHE A 26 -1.53 3.32 -0.23
C PHE A 26 -0.23 2.50 -0.16
N VAL A 27 0.26 2.26 1.06
CA VAL A 27 1.46 1.43 1.31
C VAL A 27 1.25 -0.01 0.84
N LEU A 28 0.06 -0.57 1.09
CA LEU A 28 -0.32 -1.89 0.55
C LEU A 28 -0.32 -1.88 -0.98
N GLY A 29 -0.84 -0.82 -1.61
CA GLY A 29 -0.80 -0.64 -3.05
C GLY A 29 0.62 -0.63 -3.61
N VAL A 30 1.58 0.00 -2.91
CA VAL A 30 2.98 -0.02 -3.31
C VAL A 30 3.56 -1.44 -3.26
N ALA A 31 3.27 -2.22 -2.22
CA ALA A 31 3.76 -3.60 -2.16
C ALA A 31 3.06 -4.56 -3.14
N LEU A 32 1.86 -4.20 -3.60
CA LEU A 32 0.96 -5.14 -4.24
C LEU A 32 1.54 -5.76 -5.53
N PRO A 33 2.08 -5.00 -6.51
CA PRO A 33 2.61 -5.57 -7.75
C PRO A 33 3.63 -6.68 -7.47
N ASP A 34 4.55 -6.44 -6.53
CA ASP A 34 5.56 -7.42 -6.15
C ASP A 34 4.97 -8.64 -5.47
N LEU A 35 4.02 -8.43 -4.53
CA LEU A 35 3.40 -9.53 -3.78
C LEU A 35 2.58 -10.46 -4.67
N VAL A 36 1.85 -9.92 -5.67
CA VAL A 36 0.97 -10.74 -6.52
C VAL A 36 1.63 -11.19 -7.82
N GLY A 37 2.60 -10.43 -8.33
CA GLY A 37 3.30 -10.72 -9.58
C GLY A 37 4.67 -11.36 -9.36
N ARG A 38 5.62 -10.60 -8.80
CA ARG A 38 7.02 -11.03 -8.76
C ARG A 38 7.34 -12.09 -7.71
N ALA A 39 6.76 -12.02 -6.51
CA ALA A 39 7.03 -12.97 -5.44
C ALA A 39 6.58 -14.40 -5.81
N PRO A 40 5.37 -14.63 -6.36
CA PRO A 40 4.97 -15.97 -6.77
C PRO A 40 5.80 -16.47 -7.97
N VAL A 41 6.12 -15.61 -8.94
CA VAL A 41 7.03 -15.98 -10.05
C VAL A 41 8.40 -16.41 -9.51
N SER A 42 8.98 -15.65 -8.57
CA SER A 42 10.26 -15.98 -7.94
C SER A 42 10.19 -17.30 -7.17
N ALA A 43 9.08 -17.56 -6.48
CA ALA A 43 8.85 -18.83 -5.78
C ALA A 43 8.79 -20.02 -6.76
N LEU A 44 8.04 -19.89 -7.86
CA LEU A 44 7.95 -20.91 -8.91
C LEU A 44 9.31 -21.16 -9.59
N GLN A 45 10.07 -20.10 -9.88
CA GLN A 45 11.43 -20.22 -10.41
C GLN A 45 12.38 -20.90 -9.42
N SER A 46 12.23 -20.63 -8.12
CA SER A 46 13.03 -21.32 -7.10
C SER A 46 12.69 -22.80 -7.02
N LEU A 47 11.40 -23.16 -7.09
CA LEU A 47 10.94 -24.55 -7.15
C LEU A 47 11.44 -25.29 -8.40
N HIS A 48 11.52 -24.59 -9.54
CA HIS A 48 12.10 -25.13 -10.77
C HIS A 48 13.56 -25.58 -10.59
N ARG A 49 14.37 -24.83 -9.83
CA ARG A 49 15.75 -25.23 -9.46
C ARG A 49 15.81 -26.51 -8.61
N HIS A 50 14.70 -26.90 -7.99
CA HIS A 50 14.55 -28.14 -7.23
C HIS A 50 13.81 -29.25 -8.02
N GLY A 51 13.63 -29.08 -9.33
CA GLY A 51 13.01 -30.08 -10.20
C GLY A 51 11.48 -30.01 -10.29
N VAL A 52 10.83 -29.02 -9.67
CA VAL A 52 9.39 -28.80 -9.76
C VAL A 52 9.09 -27.81 -10.88
N THR A 53 8.60 -28.30 -12.02
CA THR A 53 8.30 -27.46 -13.18
C THR A 53 6.88 -26.89 -13.11
N ALA A 54 6.75 -25.59 -13.30
CA ALA A 54 5.46 -24.93 -13.53
C ALA A 54 5.26 -24.69 -15.04
N PRO A 55 4.03 -24.70 -15.57
CA PRO A 55 3.77 -24.35 -16.96
C PRO A 55 4.15 -22.89 -17.25
N ASP A 56 4.81 -22.60 -18.37
CA ASP A 56 5.24 -21.24 -18.72
C ASP A 56 4.08 -20.23 -18.74
N ARG A 57 2.92 -20.65 -19.27
CA ARG A 57 1.70 -19.82 -19.28
C ARG A 57 1.23 -19.40 -17.89
N LEU A 58 1.46 -20.22 -16.87
CA LEU A 58 1.12 -19.87 -15.50
C LEU A 58 2.08 -18.78 -14.99
N VAL A 59 3.38 -18.94 -15.25
CA VAL A 59 4.41 -17.97 -14.84
C VAL A 59 4.18 -16.63 -15.54
N GLU A 60 3.94 -16.64 -16.84
CA GLU A 60 3.61 -15.46 -17.65
C GLU A 60 2.31 -14.79 -17.18
N GLY A 61 1.26 -15.58 -16.96
CA GLY A 61 -0.03 -15.07 -16.48
C GLY A 61 0.07 -14.37 -15.12
N ILE A 62 0.89 -14.88 -14.21
CA ILE A 62 1.17 -14.23 -12.93
C ILE A 62 2.03 -12.98 -13.13
N ALA A 63 3.03 -13.03 -14.00
CA ALA A 63 3.91 -11.89 -14.27
C ALA A 63 3.13 -10.67 -14.79
N VAL A 64 2.06 -10.88 -15.56
CA VAL A 64 1.17 -9.80 -16.02
C VAL A 64 0.54 -9.02 -14.87
N LEU A 65 0.35 -9.61 -13.68
CA LEU A 65 -0.21 -8.91 -12.51
C LEU A 65 0.70 -7.79 -11.99
N HIS A 66 1.97 -7.77 -12.41
CA HIS A 66 2.91 -6.68 -12.13
C HIS A 66 2.75 -5.48 -13.09
N LEU A 67 2.02 -5.64 -14.19
CA LEU A 67 1.81 -4.60 -15.22
C LEU A 67 0.59 -3.71 -14.90
N PRO A 68 0.48 -2.51 -15.50
CA PRO A 68 -0.64 -1.58 -15.28
C PRO A 68 -2.03 -2.21 -15.38
N LEU A 69 -2.29 -2.93 -16.48
CA LEU A 69 -3.59 -3.55 -16.69
C LEU A 69 -3.81 -4.76 -15.76
N GLY A 70 -2.73 -5.36 -15.27
CA GLY A 70 -2.78 -6.49 -14.34
C GLY A 70 -3.15 -6.10 -12.92
N PHE A 71 -2.56 -5.03 -12.37
CA PHE A 71 -2.86 -4.63 -10.99
C PHE A 71 -4.19 -3.87 -10.84
N VAL A 72 -4.75 -3.27 -11.91
CA VAL A 72 -6.06 -2.59 -11.86
C VAL A 72 -7.20 -3.52 -11.36
N PRO A 73 -7.45 -4.69 -11.95
CA PRO A 73 -8.48 -5.61 -11.44
C PRO A 73 -8.16 -6.14 -10.05
N VAL A 74 -6.89 -6.35 -9.70
CA VAL A 74 -6.47 -6.80 -8.35
C VAL A 74 -6.82 -5.74 -7.31
N THR A 75 -6.45 -4.48 -7.55
CA THR A 75 -6.76 -3.37 -6.63
C THR A 75 -8.27 -3.15 -6.50
N LEU A 76 -9.02 -3.31 -7.59
CA LEU A 76 -10.49 -3.22 -7.56
C LEU A 76 -11.09 -4.35 -6.72
N ALA A 77 -10.66 -5.60 -6.92
CA ALA A 77 -11.12 -6.75 -6.14
C ALA A 77 -10.82 -6.59 -4.65
N LEU A 78 -9.63 -6.11 -4.29
CA LEU A 78 -9.28 -5.82 -2.90
C LEU A 78 -10.14 -4.72 -2.29
N ALA A 79 -10.50 -3.69 -3.06
CA ALA A 79 -11.35 -2.62 -2.57
C ALA A 79 -12.79 -3.09 -2.27
N LEU A 80 -13.28 -4.16 -2.92
CA LEU A 80 -14.59 -4.74 -2.63
C LEU A 80 -14.71 -5.32 -1.22
N LEU A 81 -13.58 -5.59 -0.55
CA LEU A 81 -13.55 -6.06 0.85
C LEU A 81 -13.87 -4.96 1.87
N PHE A 82 -13.99 -3.70 1.42
CA PHE A 82 -14.26 -2.55 2.27
C PHE A 82 -15.70 -2.05 2.11
N GLU A 83 -16.19 -1.33 3.13
CA GLU A 83 -17.50 -0.68 3.09
C GLU A 83 -17.66 0.23 1.87
N GLU A 84 -18.86 0.27 1.29
CA GLU A 84 -19.17 1.02 0.07
C GLU A 84 -18.72 2.48 0.14
N ARG A 85 -18.95 3.13 1.28
CA ARG A 85 -18.55 4.51 1.57
C ARG A 85 -17.03 4.76 1.57
N ALA A 86 -16.21 3.74 1.80
CA ALA A 86 -14.75 3.83 1.77
C ALA A 86 -14.12 3.24 0.50
N ARG A 87 -14.85 2.41 -0.25
CA ARG A 87 -14.35 1.60 -1.37
C ARG A 87 -13.61 2.41 -2.42
N ALA A 88 -14.19 3.50 -2.90
CA ALA A 88 -13.57 4.34 -3.91
C ALA A 88 -12.26 4.97 -3.41
N ALA A 89 -12.24 5.45 -2.16
CA ALA A 89 -11.03 6.03 -1.57
C ALA A 89 -9.93 4.97 -1.38
N VAL A 90 -10.28 3.76 -0.93
CA VAL A 90 -9.34 2.64 -0.79
C VAL A 90 -8.79 2.23 -2.13
N TRP A 91 -9.64 2.03 -3.15
CA TRP A 91 -9.22 1.66 -4.50
C TRP A 91 -8.25 2.67 -5.09
N MET A 92 -8.58 3.97 -5.02
CA MET A 92 -7.71 5.03 -5.53
C MET A 92 -6.35 5.08 -4.80
N ASN A 93 -6.30 4.75 -3.50
CA ASN A 93 -5.04 4.68 -2.77
C ASN A 93 -4.23 3.43 -3.14
N LEU A 94 -4.87 2.26 -3.26
CA LEU A 94 -4.21 1.04 -3.74
C LEU A 94 -3.61 1.27 -5.13
N LEU A 95 -4.42 1.79 -6.05
CA LEU A 95 -4.01 2.09 -7.42
C LEU A 95 -2.89 3.13 -7.47
N GLY A 96 -3.01 4.21 -6.68
CA GLY A 96 -1.95 5.20 -6.55
C GLY A 96 -0.64 4.62 -6.00
N GLY A 97 -0.72 3.66 -5.08
CA GLY A 97 0.43 2.91 -4.60
C GLY A 97 1.07 2.07 -5.70
N CYS A 98 0.28 1.31 -6.47
CA CYS A 98 0.80 0.52 -7.59
C CYS A 98 1.48 1.40 -8.66
N PHE A 99 0.93 2.59 -8.94
CA PHE A 99 1.57 3.53 -9.85
C PHE A 99 2.86 4.13 -9.29
N LEU A 100 2.93 4.40 -7.99
CA LEU A 100 4.20 4.80 -7.37
C LEU A 100 5.24 3.69 -7.46
N HIS A 101 4.85 2.44 -7.18
CA HIS A 101 5.71 1.27 -7.38
C HIS A 101 6.28 1.23 -8.79
N LEU A 102 5.41 1.26 -9.80
CA LEU A 102 5.80 1.23 -11.20
C LEU A 102 6.69 2.42 -11.59
N ALA A 103 6.40 3.62 -11.07
CA ALA A 103 7.22 4.80 -11.35
C ALA A 103 8.65 4.65 -10.80
N LEU A 104 8.82 4.04 -9.61
CA LEU A 104 10.13 3.75 -9.05
C LEU A 104 10.84 2.66 -9.87
N ASP A 105 10.14 1.60 -10.22
CA ASP A 105 10.65 0.53 -11.05
C ASP A 105 11.08 1.02 -12.44
N LEU A 106 10.36 1.97 -13.04
CA LEU A 106 10.75 2.57 -14.32
C LEU A 106 12.07 3.34 -14.23
N THR A 107 12.48 3.82 -13.06
CA THR A 107 13.81 4.44 -12.89
C THR A 107 14.94 3.41 -12.88
N GLN A 108 14.62 2.13 -12.65
CA GLN A 108 15.61 1.08 -12.56
C GLN A 108 15.95 0.49 -13.94
N HIS A 109 17.18 0.04 -14.09
CA HIS A 109 17.64 -0.80 -15.19
C HIS A 109 17.49 -2.26 -14.81
N HIS A 110 16.69 -3.00 -15.59
CA HIS A 110 16.47 -4.42 -15.40
C HIS A 110 17.34 -5.26 -16.33
N VAL A 111 17.83 -6.40 -15.83
CA VAL A 111 18.48 -7.41 -16.68
C VAL A 111 17.38 -8.13 -17.47
N GLY A 112 17.06 -7.66 -18.67
CA GLY A 112 16.02 -8.24 -19.53
C GLY A 112 15.25 -7.19 -20.33
N LYS A 113 13.96 -7.48 -20.59
CA LYS A 113 13.03 -6.49 -21.17
C LYS A 113 12.57 -5.52 -20.08
N GLY A 114 12.34 -4.26 -20.47
CA GLY A 114 11.73 -3.26 -19.61
C GLY A 114 10.24 -3.52 -19.36
N TYR A 115 9.52 -2.50 -18.91
CA TYR A 115 8.09 -2.62 -18.61
C TYR A 115 7.23 -2.45 -19.86
N MET A 116 6.36 -3.43 -20.13
CA MET A 116 5.35 -3.33 -21.18
C MET A 116 4.13 -2.56 -20.67
N LEU A 117 4.26 -1.24 -20.58
CA LEU A 117 3.26 -0.34 -19.96
C LEU A 117 1.88 -0.43 -20.59
N LEU A 118 1.82 -0.76 -21.88
CA LEU A 118 0.60 -0.80 -22.69
C LEU A 118 0.16 -2.23 -23.01
N PHE A 119 0.73 -3.25 -22.37
CA PHE A 119 0.30 -4.63 -22.55
C PHE A 119 -1.20 -4.79 -22.21
N PRO A 120 -2.00 -5.53 -23.00
CA PRO A 120 -1.65 -6.37 -24.15
C PRO A 120 -1.80 -5.67 -25.52
N LEU A 121 -1.90 -4.34 -25.56
CA LEU A 121 -2.07 -3.61 -26.82
C LEU A 121 -0.78 -3.57 -27.63
N THR A 122 0.37 -3.56 -26.95
CA THR A 122 1.70 -3.63 -27.56
C THR A 122 2.69 -4.29 -26.60
N ASP A 123 3.71 -4.94 -27.17
CA ASP A 123 4.83 -5.54 -26.45
C ASP A 123 6.04 -4.59 -26.38
N TRP A 124 5.84 -3.31 -26.70
CA TRP A 124 6.86 -2.28 -26.54
C TRP A 124 7.21 -2.12 -25.06
N ASP A 125 8.48 -2.32 -24.74
CA ASP A 125 9.02 -2.18 -23.41
C ASP A 125 9.69 -0.82 -23.20
N PHE A 126 9.57 -0.32 -21.97
CA PHE A 126 10.11 0.97 -21.57
C PHE A 126 10.71 0.90 -20.17
N GLU A 127 11.89 1.50 -20.02
CA GLU A 127 12.52 1.83 -18.75
C GLU A 127 13.43 3.05 -18.94
N LEU A 128 13.65 3.82 -17.87
CA LEU A 128 14.57 4.96 -17.88
C LEU A 128 16.02 4.52 -17.64
N GLY A 129 16.22 3.44 -16.86
CA GLY A 129 17.53 2.84 -16.61
C GLY A 129 18.51 3.74 -15.84
N TRP A 130 18.02 4.65 -14.99
CA TRP A 130 18.84 5.61 -14.24
C TRP A 130 19.65 4.97 -13.12
N ILE A 131 19.11 3.93 -12.49
CA ILE A 131 19.74 3.22 -11.36
C ILE A 131 19.64 1.72 -11.57
N GLY A 132 20.56 0.92 -11.01
CA GLY A 132 20.40 -0.55 -11.03
C GLY A 132 19.26 -1.01 -10.11
N SER A 133 18.63 -2.16 -10.39
CA SER A 133 17.56 -2.72 -9.53
C SER A 133 17.98 -2.91 -8.06
N GLU A 134 19.28 -3.14 -7.81
CA GLU A 134 19.84 -3.32 -6.47
C GLU A 134 20.47 -2.03 -5.89
N ALA A 135 20.49 -0.94 -6.66
CA ALA A 135 21.18 0.29 -6.26
C ALA A 135 20.52 1.00 -5.08
N THR A 136 19.23 0.75 -4.83
CA THR A 136 18.49 1.37 -3.72
C THR A 136 18.70 0.65 -2.39
N VAL A 137 19.08 -0.63 -2.41
CA VAL A 137 19.21 -1.50 -1.23
C VAL A 137 20.13 -0.91 -0.15
N PRO A 138 21.34 -0.39 -0.49
CA PRO A 138 22.23 0.19 0.52
C PRO A 138 21.64 1.41 1.24
N TYR A 139 20.63 2.08 0.65
CA TYR A 139 19.96 3.23 1.24
C TYR A 139 18.78 2.85 2.14
N ALA A 140 18.30 1.60 2.10
CA ALA A 140 17.18 1.14 2.93
C ALA A 140 17.39 1.39 4.44
N PRO A 141 18.59 1.15 5.04
CA PRO A 141 18.83 1.43 6.46
C PRO A 141 18.70 2.91 6.85
N ILE A 142 18.82 3.84 5.89
CA ILE A 142 18.68 5.29 6.13
C ILE A 142 17.25 5.74 5.84
N LEU A 143 16.65 5.26 4.74
CA LEU A 143 15.31 5.62 4.33
C LEU A 143 14.24 5.15 5.32
N LEU A 144 14.42 3.98 5.93
CA LEU A 144 13.46 3.43 6.88
C LEU A 144 13.34 4.30 8.16
N PRO A 145 14.43 4.64 8.88
CA PRO A 145 14.36 5.56 10.01
C PRO A 145 13.76 6.93 9.65
N ILE A 146 14.16 7.53 8.52
CA ILE A 146 13.63 8.82 8.08
C ILE A 146 12.11 8.73 7.88
N SER A 147 11.65 7.67 7.22
CA SER A 147 10.21 7.45 6.99
C SER A 147 9.44 7.30 8.30
N LEU A 148 9.99 6.56 9.27
CA LEU A 148 9.40 6.40 10.59
C LEU A 148 9.39 7.72 11.38
N MET A 149 10.46 8.51 11.31
CA MET A 149 10.54 9.84 11.94
C MET A 149 9.51 10.81 11.36
N CYS A 150 9.42 10.89 10.03
CA CYS A 150 8.42 11.71 9.35
C CYS A 150 6.99 11.31 9.74
N TRP A 151 6.73 10.02 9.89
CA TRP A 151 5.44 9.52 10.35
C TRP A 151 5.17 9.87 11.82
N ALA A 152 6.15 9.64 12.71
CA ALA A 152 6.02 9.95 14.14
C ALA A 152 5.78 11.44 14.40
N TRP A 153 6.44 12.33 13.65
CA TRP A 153 6.24 13.79 13.75
C TRP A 153 4.88 14.28 13.26
N ARG A 154 4.21 13.49 12.41
CA ARG A 154 2.88 13.82 11.86
C ARG A 154 1.74 13.18 12.63
N ARG A 155 2.01 12.33 13.61
CA ARG A 155 0.96 11.90 14.55
C ARG A 155 0.43 13.17 15.22
N PRO A 156 -0.90 13.41 15.19
CA PRO A 156 -1.49 14.43 16.05
C PRO A 156 -0.96 14.15 17.45
N ARG A 157 -0.23 15.10 18.04
CA ARG A 157 0.01 15.04 19.48
C ARG A 157 -1.39 15.01 20.06
N GLY A 158 -1.77 13.89 20.65
CA GLY A 158 -3.08 13.77 21.28
C GLY A 158 -3.28 15.02 22.11
N GLU A 159 -4.36 15.74 21.87
CA GLU A 159 -4.80 16.69 22.87
C GLU A 159 -4.86 15.88 24.17
N PRO A 160 -4.19 16.33 25.24
CA PRO A 160 -4.30 15.64 26.52
C PRO A 160 -5.79 15.49 26.77
N GLU A 161 -6.26 14.26 27.01
CA GLU A 161 -7.63 13.98 27.41
C GLU A 161 -7.94 14.91 28.58
N GLY A 162 -8.58 16.02 28.25
CA GLY A 162 -9.10 16.99 29.19
C GLY A 162 -10.37 16.42 29.76
N GLU A 163 -10.26 15.31 30.48
CA GLU A 163 -11.37 14.74 31.24
C GLU A 163 -11.21 15.13 32.72
N GLY A 164 -11.18 16.43 32.92
CA GLY A 164 -11.59 17.08 34.15
C GLY A 164 -12.80 17.95 33.87
N ALA A 165 -13.98 17.35 33.68
CA ALA A 165 -15.26 18.06 33.77
C ALA A 165 -16.51 17.15 33.88
N HIS A 166 -16.44 16.01 34.58
CA HIS A 166 -17.64 15.48 35.25
C HIS A 166 -17.68 16.05 36.67
N ALA A 167 -17.95 17.36 36.76
CA ALA A 167 -18.53 17.94 37.96
C ALA A 167 -19.97 17.41 38.06
N VAL A 168 -20.12 16.25 38.69
CA VAL A 168 -21.42 15.77 39.17
C VAL A 168 -21.85 16.76 40.24
N ALA A 169 -22.79 17.64 39.88
CA ALA A 169 -23.44 18.52 40.84
C ALA A 169 -24.17 17.64 41.87
N PRO A 170 -23.88 17.79 43.18
CA PRO A 170 -24.69 17.17 44.20
C PRO A 170 -25.95 18.00 44.40
N GLY A 171 -27.11 17.38 44.23
CA GLY A 171 -28.38 17.87 44.77
C GLY A 171 -29.32 18.54 43.77
N SER A 172 -30.43 17.86 43.50
CA SER A 172 -31.67 18.32 44.12
C SER A 172 -32.60 17.13 44.30
N GLU A 173 -32.84 16.82 45.57
CA GLU A 173 -34.02 16.11 46.02
C GLU A 173 -35.26 16.82 45.45
N ARG A 174 -36.14 16.08 44.79
CA ARG A 174 -37.57 16.29 44.94
C ARG A 174 -38.25 14.94 45.08
N SER A 175 -38.45 14.58 46.35
CA SER A 175 -39.71 14.00 46.76
C SER A 175 -40.84 14.86 46.21
N ASP A 176 -41.85 14.23 45.62
CA ASP A 176 -43.23 14.39 46.05
C ASP A 176 -44.07 13.33 45.33
N GLY A 177 -44.69 12.46 46.13
CA GLY A 177 -45.71 11.51 45.68
C GLY A 177 -47.06 12.21 45.44
N PRO A 178 -48.18 11.56 45.82
CA PRO A 178 -48.97 10.72 44.94
C PRO A 178 -50.32 11.36 44.55
N GLY A 179 -50.89 10.94 43.42
CA GLY A 179 -52.30 11.16 43.09
C GLY A 179 -52.73 10.13 42.04
N SER A 180 -53.31 8.98 42.42
CA SER A 180 -54.72 8.73 42.73
C SER A 180 -55.70 8.98 41.57
N ALA A 181 -56.26 7.87 41.11
CA ALA A 181 -57.64 7.62 40.69
C ALA A 181 -58.22 8.41 39.50
N GLY A 182 -58.65 7.63 38.50
CA GLY A 182 -59.54 8.00 37.39
C GLY A 182 -59.68 6.83 36.44
#